data_AF-A0A673L4Y0-F1
#
_entry.id   AF-A0A673L4Y0-F1
#
_cell.length_a   1.000
_cell.length_b   1.000
_cell.length_c   1.000
_cell.angle_alpha   90.00
_cell.angle_beta   90.00
_cell.angle_gamma   90.00
#
_symmetry.space_group_name_H-M   'P 1'
#
loop_
_entity.id
_entity.type
_entity.pdbx_description
1 polymer ?
#
loop_
_entity_poly.entity_id
_entity_poly.type
_entity_poly.pdbx_seq_one_letter_code
_entity_poly.pdbx_strand_id
1 'polypeptide(L)'
;MFVHSRCFPDEAIFSRPLADVPVLSGFIKWCKQFYEYFPGLPDLIPDPYYIQAASYIQRVQMYTLRCAAEENCLSSSAYNSRVRDLDYRVLLRFPQRVKNQGTADFLPVKPHHQWEWHSCHQHYHSMDAFSNYDLLDAPTGRKVAEGHKASFCLEDTSCDPGVRRRYACTAHTQGLGPGCYDTYHANIDCQWIDITDVSPGDYILKVTVNPGFQVQESDFSNNVVRCDIRYTGSYVQAYNCRITG
;
A
#
# COMPACT_ATOMS: atom_id res chain seq x y z
N MET A 1 43.05 -8.20 0.99
CA MET A 1 41.88 -8.02 0.10
C MET A 1 40.67 -8.52 0.89
N PHE A 2 39.82 -7.60 1.37
CA PHE A 2 38.62 -7.98 2.12
C PHE A 2 37.66 -8.72 1.19
N VAL A 3 37.19 -9.89 1.60
CA VAL A 3 36.20 -10.67 0.87
C VAL A 3 34.83 -10.29 1.42
N HIS A 4 33.96 -9.75 0.58
CA HIS A 4 32.53 -9.62 0.90
C HIS A 4 31.87 -10.98 0.62
N SER A 5 31.45 -11.69 1.65
CA SER A 5 30.53 -12.84 1.53
C SER A 5 29.09 -12.34 1.61
N ARG A 6 28.22 -12.79 0.70
CA ARG A 6 26.77 -12.54 0.74
C ARG A 6 26.04 -13.85 1.03
N CYS A 7 25.12 -13.88 2.00
CA CYS A 7 24.25 -15.03 2.26
C CYS A 7 22.94 -14.86 1.49
N PHE A 8 22.60 -15.82 0.62
CA PHE A 8 21.24 -15.98 0.06
C PHE A 8 20.60 -17.24 0.69
N PRO A 9 19.26 -17.33 0.72
CA PRO A 9 18.54 -18.42 1.41
C PRO A 9 18.97 -19.83 0.98
N ASP A 10 19.43 -19.99 -0.27
CA ASP A 10 19.81 -21.29 -0.83
C ASP A 10 21.25 -21.37 -1.38
N GLU A 11 22.03 -20.27 -1.42
CA GLU A 11 23.38 -20.26 -2.01
C GLU A 11 24.37 -19.36 -1.27
N ALA A 12 25.64 -19.83 -1.22
CA ALA A 12 26.79 -19.03 -0.82
C ALA A 12 27.64 -18.71 -2.06
N ILE A 13 27.65 -17.45 -2.49
CA ILE A 13 28.44 -17.02 -3.64
C ILE A 13 29.86 -16.68 -3.16
N PHE A 14 30.83 -17.54 -3.50
CA PHE A 14 32.26 -17.28 -3.27
C PHE A 14 32.97 -17.04 -4.61
N SER A 15 33.66 -15.91 -4.75
CA SER A 15 34.51 -15.62 -5.89
C SER A 15 35.93 -16.19 -5.67
N ARG A 16 36.13 -17.52 -5.74
CA ARG A 16 37.46 -18.21 -5.83
C ARG A 16 37.32 -19.74 -6.07
N PRO A 17 38.38 -20.42 -6.58
CA PRO A 17 38.29 -21.78 -7.14
C PRO A 17 38.15 -22.89 -6.09
N LEU A 18 37.60 -24.02 -6.55
CA LEU A 18 37.16 -25.24 -5.86
C LEU A 18 38.23 -25.96 -5.00
N ALA A 19 38.77 -25.34 -3.94
CA ALA A 19 39.71 -26.00 -3.03
C ALA A 19 39.24 -26.16 -1.57
N ASP A 20 38.17 -25.49 -1.13
CA ASP A 20 37.79 -25.43 0.30
C ASP A 20 36.33 -25.88 0.58
N VAL A 21 35.97 -27.08 0.14
CA VAL A 21 34.63 -27.69 0.36
C VAL A 21 34.21 -27.73 1.85
N PRO A 22 35.07 -28.03 2.85
CA PRO A 22 34.69 -28.05 4.26
C PRO A 22 34.27 -26.67 4.80
N VAL A 23 34.95 -25.60 4.33
CA VAL A 23 34.68 -24.21 4.71
C VAL A 23 33.34 -23.74 4.13
N LEU A 24 33.02 -24.16 2.90
CA LEU A 24 31.73 -23.88 2.26
C LEU A 24 30.54 -24.48 3.04
N SER A 25 30.67 -25.74 3.49
CA SER A 25 29.59 -26.43 4.22
C SER A 25 29.31 -25.80 5.59
N GLY A 26 30.36 -25.38 6.30
CA GLY A 26 30.24 -24.67 7.58
C GLY A 26 29.64 -23.28 7.42
N PHE A 27 29.98 -22.57 6.35
CA PHE A 27 29.42 -21.26 6.02
C PHE A 27 27.94 -21.34 5.63
N ILE A 28 27.53 -22.34 4.85
CA ILE A 28 26.10 -22.57 4.51
C ILE A 28 25.30 -22.91 5.76
N LYS A 29 25.84 -23.75 6.65
CA LYS A 29 25.20 -24.10 7.93
C LYS A 29 25.07 -22.88 8.84
N TRP A 30 26.08 -22.01 8.86
CA TRP A 30 26.04 -20.74 9.57
C TRP A 30 25.03 -19.76 8.95
N CYS A 31 24.97 -19.58 7.63
CA CYS A 31 23.95 -18.74 6.98
C CYS A 31 22.52 -19.25 7.27
N LYS A 32 22.28 -20.57 7.22
CA LYS A 32 20.97 -21.16 7.56
C LYS A 32 20.61 -20.91 9.03
N GLN A 33 21.54 -21.13 9.94
CA GLN A 33 21.33 -20.87 11.36
C GLN A 33 21.20 -19.38 11.69
N PHE A 34 21.84 -18.50 10.92
CA PHE A 34 21.70 -17.04 11.00
C PHE A 34 20.33 -16.57 10.50
N TYR A 35 19.82 -17.10 9.38
CA TYR A 35 18.46 -16.82 8.89
C TYR A 35 17.36 -17.40 9.79
N GLU A 36 17.60 -18.54 10.45
CA GLU A 36 16.70 -19.07 11.49
C GLU A 36 16.66 -18.18 12.74
N TYR A 37 17.73 -17.45 13.05
CA TYR A 37 17.83 -16.59 14.24
C TYR A 37 17.44 -15.12 14.00
N PHE A 38 17.55 -14.65 12.75
CA PHE A 38 17.14 -13.33 12.29
C PHE A 38 16.33 -13.49 11.00
N PRO A 39 15.04 -13.84 11.08
CA PRO A 39 14.19 -13.76 9.89
C PRO A 39 14.27 -12.32 9.38
N GLY A 40 14.46 -12.17 8.06
CA GLY A 40 14.34 -10.87 7.41
C GLY A 40 13.01 -10.21 7.77
N LEU A 41 12.94 -8.88 7.66
CA LEU A 41 11.69 -8.15 7.81
C LEU A 41 11.26 -7.55 6.45
N PRO A 42 9.95 -7.42 6.19
CA PRO A 42 9.47 -6.61 5.09
C PRO A 42 9.78 -5.12 5.32
N ASP A 43 9.72 -4.34 4.25
CA ASP A 43 9.88 -2.88 4.28
C ASP A 43 9.03 -2.29 3.16
N LEU A 44 7.91 -1.67 3.52
CA LEU A 44 6.93 -1.12 2.60
C LEU A 44 7.25 0.33 2.26
N ILE A 45 7.63 0.54 1.01
CA ILE A 45 7.87 1.87 0.48
C ILE A 45 6.78 2.26 -0.53
N PRO A 46 5.88 3.21 -0.19
CA PRO A 46 4.91 3.77 -1.12
C PRO A 46 5.60 4.65 -2.18
N ASP A 47 5.05 4.64 -3.40
CA ASP A 47 5.58 5.40 -4.53
C ASP A 47 4.89 6.79 -4.67
N PRO A 48 5.58 7.90 -4.35
CA PRO A 48 5.00 9.23 -4.46
C PRO A 48 4.74 9.66 -5.90
N TYR A 49 5.50 9.15 -6.88
CA TYR A 49 5.36 9.56 -8.27
C TYR A 49 4.07 9.05 -8.89
N TYR A 50 3.64 7.85 -8.52
CA TYR A 50 2.36 7.30 -8.98
C TYR A 50 1.19 8.18 -8.53
N ILE A 51 1.18 8.57 -7.25
CA ILE A 51 0.15 9.47 -6.70
C ILE A 51 0.16 10.79 -7.48
N GLN A 52 1.33 11.40 -7.65
CA GLN A 52 1.46 12.69 -8.33
C GLN A 52 0.98 12.65 -9.79
N ALA A 53 1.34 11.58 -10.51
CA ALA A 53 1.12 11.49 -11.96
C ALA A 53 -0.34 11.27 -12.35
N ALA A 54 -1.15 10.67 -11.49
CA ALA A 54 -2.51 10.24 -11.85
C ALA A 54 -3.56 10.53 -10.76
N SER A 55 -3.35 11.58 -9.97
CA SER A 55 -4.41 12.14 -9.12
C SER A 55 -5.40 12.95 -9.94
N TYR A 56 -6.71 12.74 -9.72
CA TYR A 56 -7.77 13.50 -10.38
C TYR A 56 -9.03 13.58 -9.53
N ILE A 57 -9.94 14.48 -9.90
CA ILE A 57 -11.28 14.57 -9.30
C ILE A 57 -12.30 13.92 -10.20
N GLN A 58 -13.22 13.17 -9.60
CA GLN A 58 -14.38 12.61 -10.28
C GLN A 58 -15.66 13.04 -9.55
N ARG A 59 -16.64 13.55 -10.31
CA ARG A 59 -18.02 13.72 -9.82
C ARG A 59 -18.82 12.50 -10.22
N VAL A 60 -19.42 11.83 -9.24
CA VAL A 60 -20.05 10.52 -9.42
C VAL A 60 -21.41 10.51 -8.73
N GLN A 61 -22.41 9.91 -9.36
CA GLN A 61 -23.76 9.82 -8.78
C GLN A 61 -23.87 8.65 -7.80
N MET A 62 -24.65 8.83 -6.73
CA MET A 62 -24.80 7.83 -5.66
C MET A 62 -25.24 6.44 -6.17
N TYR A 63 -26.07 6.35 -7.21
CA TYR A 63 -26.47 5.02 -7.72
C TYR A 63 -25.30 4.19 -8.25
N THR A 64 -24.21 4.82 -8.71
CA THR A 64 -23.00 4.10 -9.14
C THR A 64 -22.07 3.76 -7.97
N LEU A 65 -22.26 4.38 -6.81
CA LEU A 65 -21.43 4.22 -5.62
C LEU A 65 -22.04 3.27 -4.58
N ARG A 66 -23.11 2.54 -4.91
CA ARG A 66 -23.82 1.68 -3.95
C ARG A 66 -22.88 0.66 -3.30
N CYS A 67 -22.03 0.02 -4.09
CA CYS A 67 -21.01 -0.90 -3.61
C CYS A 67 -20.03 -0.22 -2.64
N ALA A 68 -19.43 0.88 -3.07
CA ALA A 68 -18.50 1.62 -2.22
C ALA A 68 -19.16 2.17 -0.94
N ALA A 69 -20.47 2.49 -0.99
CA ALA A 69 -21.24 2.89 0.18
C ALA A 69 -21.46 1.71 1.15
N GLU A 70 -21.77 0.51 0.65
CA GLU A 70 -21.87 -0.70 1.48
C GLU A 70 -20.55 -1.01 2.20
N GLU A 71 -19.42 -0.64 1.58
CA GLU A 71 -18.07 -0.82 2.13
C GLU A 71 -17.56 0.37 2.98
N ASN A 72 -18.42 1.36 3.25
CA ASN A 72 -18.08 2.55 4.03
C ASN A 72 -16.95 3.42 3.43
N CYS A 73 -16.86 3.49 2.10
CA CYS A 73 -15.81 4.22 1.37
C CYS A 73 -16.13 5.70 1.08
N LEU A 74 -17.30 6.18 1.50
CA LEU A 74 -17.74 7.57 1.35
C LEU A 74 -17.75 8.30 2.71
N SER A 75 -17.74 9.63 2.70
CA SER A 75 -17.86 10.40 3.95
C SER A 75 -19.24 10.23 4.59
N SER A 76 -19.34 10.48 5.89
CA SER A 76 -20.56 10.30 6.68
C SER A 76 -21.79 11.01 6.09
N SER A 77 -21.60 12.15 5.40
CA SER A 77 -22.68 12.90 4.75
C SER A 77 -23.38 12.10 3.65
N ALA A 78 -22.72 11.11 3.04
CA ALA A 78 -23.28 10.23 2.03
C ALA A 78 -24.36 9.27 2.58
N TYR A 79 -24.33 8.97 3.87
CA TYR A 79 -25.27 8.03 4.52
C TYR A 79 -26.46 8.71 5.18
N ASN A 80 -26.61 10.02 5.00
CA ASN A 80 -27.78 10.73 5.50
C ASN A 80 -29.04 10.27 4.75
N SER A 81 -30.13 10.02 5.48
CA SER A 81 -31.47 9.68 4.94
C SER A 81 -31.99 10.59 3.82
N ARG A 82 -31.45 11.81 3.67
CA ARG A 82 -31.82 12.78 2.63
C ARG A 82 -31.10 12.58 1.31
N VAL A 83 -29.98 11.84 1.30
CA VAL A 83 -29.19 11.56 0.10
C VAL A 83 -29.98 10.63 -0.82
N ARG A 84 -30.04 10.99 -2.10
CA ARG A 84 -30.75 10.28 -3.15
C ARG A 84 -29.75 9.68 -4.13
N ASP A 85 -30.20 8.67 -4.86
CA ASP A 85 -29.42 8.01 -5.92
C ASP A 85 -28.86 8.97 -6.99
N LEU A 86 -29.55 10.08 -7.25
CA LEU A 86 -29.15 11.08 -8.25
C LEU A 86 -28.20 12.15 -7.71
N ASP A 87 -27.99 12.20 -6.39
CA ASP A 87 -27.06 13.14 -5.77
C ASP A 87 -25.62 12.77 -6.13
N TYR A 88 -24.74 13.76 -6.11
CA TYR A 88 -23.35 13.61 -6.52
C TYR A 88 -22.42 13.59 -5.32
N ARG A 89 -21.39 12.75 -5.42
CA ARG A 89 -20.18 12.81 -4.60
C ARG A 89 -19.02 13.35 -5.43
N VAL A 90 -18.10 14.04 -4.77
CA VAL A 90 -16.85 14.54 -5.35
C VAL A 90 -15.71 13.72 -4.76
N LEU A 91 -15.04 12.93 -5.60
CA LEU A 91 -14.02 11.97 -5.18
C LEU A 91 -12.64 12.45 -5.64
N LEU A 92 -11.70 12.60 -4.70
CA LEU A 92 -10.28 12.76 -4.99
C LEU A 92 -9.68 11.37 -5.18
N ARG A 93 -9.48 10.97 -6.43
CA ARG A 93 -8.90 9.68 -6.81
C ARG A 93 -7.40 9.81 -7.04
N PHE A 94 -6.66 8.77 -6.66
CA PHE A 94 -5.21 8.68 -6.85
C PHE A 94 -4.77 7.22 -6.81
N PRO A 95 -3.80 6.79 -7.63
CA PRO A 95 -3.31 5.43 -7.53
C PRO A 95 -2.41 5.28 -6.30
N GLN A 96 -2.25 4.05 -5.85
CA GLN A 96 -1.26 3.68 -4.85
C GLN A 96 -0.41 2.56 -5.42
N ARG A 97 0.91 2.70 -5.31
CA ARG A 97 1.85 1.61 -5.54
C ARG A 97 2.75 1.48 -4.33
N VAL A 98 2.88 0.28 -3.78
CA VAL A 98 3.73 0.00 -2.62
C VAL A 98 4.68 -1.11 -3.00
N LYS A 99 5.97 -0.89 -2.77
CA LYS A 99 7.00 -1.91 -2.94
C LYS A 99 7.32 -2.53 -1.59
N ASN A 100 7.53 -3.84 -1.55
CA ASN A 100 8.28 -4.45 -0.45
C ASN A 100 9.77 -4.45 -0.82
N GLN A 101 10.54 -3.52 -0.29
CA GLN A 101 11.99 -3.42 -0.48
C GLN A 101 12.78 -4.17 0.60
N GLY A 102 12.09 -4.83 1.53
CA GLY A 102 12.66 -5.59 2.61
C GLY A 102 13.23 -6.93 2.16
N THR A 103 13.49 -7.80 3.13
CA THR A 103 14.12 -9.12 2.90
C THR A 103 13.20 -10.29 3.20
N ALA A 104 11.99 -10.04 3.69
CA ALA A 104 10.97 -11.05 3.94
C ALA A 104 9.60 -10.62 3.43
N ASP A 105 8.69 -11.60 3.39
CA ASP A 105 7.33 -11.43 2.91
C ASP A 105 6.52 -10.55 3.85
N PHE A 106 5.78 -9.59 3.30
CA PHE A 106 4.75 -8.89 4.05
C PHE A 106 3.48 -9.73 3.98
N LEU A 107 3.04 -10.27 5.12
CA LEU A 107 1.90 -11.19 5.20
C LEU A 107 0.77 -10.59 6.04
N PRO A 108 -0.50 -10.83 5.67
CA PRO A 108 -1.62 -10.39 6.49
C PRO A 108 -1.63 -11.08 7.85
N VAL A 109 -1.90 -10.29 8.91
CA VAL A 109 -1.94 -10.77 10.30
C VAL A 109 -3.21 -11.57 10.59
N LYS A 110 -4.32 -11.24 9.89
CA LYS A 110 -5.59 -11.92 10.12
C LYS A 110 -5.54 -13.36 9.57
N PRO A 111 -5.91 -14.36 10.39
CA PRO A 111 -6.08 -15.72 9.88
C PRO A 111 -7.22 -15.76 8.85
N HIS A 112 -7.14 -16.68 7.89
CA HIS A 112 -8.05 -16.75 6.73
C HIS A 112 -9.55 -16.77 7.09
N HIS A 113 -9.93 -17.29 8.26
CA HIS A 113 -11.32 -17.30 8.72
C HIS A 113 -11.87 -15.92 9.14
N GLN A 114 -11.02 -14.92 9.27
CA GLN A 114 -11.39 -13.52 9.59
C GLN A 114 -11.30 -12.61 8.37
N TRP A 115 -11.03 -13.17 7.19
CA TRP A 115 -11.02 -12.40 5.96
C TRP A 115 -12.45 -12.07 5.57
N GLU A 116 -12.69 -10.80 5.24
CA GLU A 116 -14.01 -10.31 4.89
C GLU A 116 -14.21 -10.44 3.38
N TRP A 117 -15.30 -11.09 2.97
CA TRP A 117 -15.64 -11.21 1.55
C TRP A 117 -16.36 -9.95 1.08
N HIS A 118 -15.82 -9.33 0.04
CA HIS A 118 -16.42 -8.15 -0.57
C HIS A 118 -17.13 -8.53 -1.87
N SER A 119 -18.46 -8.62 -1.81
CA SER A 119 -19.30 -9.04 -2.94
C SER A 119 -19.14 -8.15 -4.18
N CYS A 120 -18.83 -6.87 -3.97
CA CYS A 120 -18.61 -5.90 -5.03
C CYS A 120 -17.29 -6.12 -5.79
N HIS A 121 -16.25 -6.59 -5.09
CA HIS A 121 -14.93 -6.82 -5.67
C HIS A 121 -14.59 -8.30 -5.92
N GLN A 122 -15.49 -9.19 -5.51
CA GLN A 122 -15.40 -10.64 -5.64
C GLN A 122 -14.08 -11.23 -5.13
N HIS A 123 -13.55 -10.67 -4.03
CA HIS A 123 -12.38 -11.19 -3.35
C HIS A 123 -12.42 -10.89 -1.83
N TYR A 124 -11.48 -11.48 -1.11
CA TYR A 124 -11.33 -11.32 0.33
C TYR A 124 -10.37 -10.19 0.70
N HIS A 125 -10.74 -9.38 1.69
CA HIS A 125 -9.83 -8.41 2.32
C HIS A 125 -9.16 -9.07 3.52
N SER A 126 -7.82 -9.09 3.53
CA SER A 126 -7.02 -9.80 4.55
C SER A 126 -6.50 -8.92 5.68
N MET A 127 -6.75 -7.61 5.62
CA MET A 127 -6.38 -6.64 6.65
C MET A 127 -7.47 -5.59 6.79
N ASP A 128 -7.70 -5.09 8.00
CA ASP A 128 -8.68 -4.01 8.25
C ASP A 128 -8.28 -2.67 7.62
N ALA A 129 -6.98 -2.40 7.55
CA ALA A 129 -6.42 -1.22 6.90
C ALA A 129 -4.98 -1.48 6.47
N PHE A 130 -4.77 -1.69 5.16
CA PHE A 130 -3.42 -1.71 4.59
C PHE A 130 -2.85 -0.29 4.49
N SER A 131 -3.71 0.69 4.21
CA SER A 131 -3.32 2.09 4.12
C SER A 131 -4.38 3.05 4.68
N ASN A 132 -3.91 4.17 5.22
CA ASN A 132 -4.76 5.29 5.63
C ASN A 132 -4.51 6.47 4.70
N TYR A 133 -5.61 7.07 4.23
CA TYR A 133 -5.60 8.28 3.40
C TYR A 133 -6.20 9.43 4.18
N ASP A 134 -5.42 10.48 4.39
CA ASP A 134 -5.85 11.70 5.07
C ASP A 134 -5.69 12.91 4.14
N LEU A 135 -6.67 13.80 4.12
CA LEU A 135 -6.55 15.13 3.53
C LEU A 135 -6.43 16.16 4.66
N LEU A 136 -5.34 16.91 4.66
CA LEU A 136 -5.02 17.89 5.70
C LEU A 136 -5.11 19.30 5.12
N ASP A 137 -5.68 20.23 5.87
CA ASP A 137 -5.58 21.67 5.58
C ASP A 137 -4.11 22.10 5.61
N ALA A 138 -3.60 22.71 4.53
CA ALA A 138 -2.18 23.03 4.43
C ALA A 138 -1.71 24.04 5.50
N PRO A 139 -2.47 25.12 5.82
CA PRO A 139 -2.10 26.05 6.89
C PRO A 139 -2.11 25.45 8.30
N THR A 140 -3.15 24.66 8.64
CA THR A 140 -3.35 24.21 10.03
C THR A 140 -2.90 22.78 10.30
N GLY A 141 -2.66 21.98 9.25
CA GLY A 141 -2.33 20.55 9.35
C GLY A 141 -3.47 19.66 9.86
N ARG A 142 -4.68 20.22 10.03
CA ARG A 142 -5.85 19.48 10.55
C ARG A 142 -6.50 18.66 9.44
N LYS A 143 -6.99 17.47 9.80
CA LYS A 143 -7.81 16.67 8.87
C LYS A 143 -9.08 17.43 8.48
N VAL A 144 -9.35 17.51 7.19
CA VAL A 144 -10.52 18.20 6.62
C VAL A 144 -11.51 17.27 5.92
N ALA A 145 -11.08 16.05 5.61
CA ALA A 145 -11.93 15.00 5.11
C ALA A 145 -11.90 13.82 6.07
N GLU A 146 -12.98 13.05 6.08
CA GLU A 146 -12.99 11.74 6.70
C GLU A 146 -12.01 10.86 5.94
N GLY A 147 -10.93 10.47 6.61
CA GLY A 147 -9.90 9.66 6.00
C GLY A 147 -10.42 8.28 5.64
N HIS A 148 -10.00 7.77 4.49
CA HIS A 148 -10.38 6.43 4.06
C HIS A 148 -9.34 5.42 4.56
N LYS A 149 -9.83 4.34 5.19
CA LYS A 149 -9.04 3.14 5.45
C LYS A 149 -9.20 2.19 4.27
N ALA A 150 -8.16 2.04 3.48
CA ALA A 150 -8.16 1.11 2.37
C ALA A 150 -7.75 -0.28 2.89
N SER A 151 -8.68 -1.22 2.90
CA SER A 151 -8.40 -2.65 2.92
C SER A 151 -8.50 -3.14 1.48
N PHE A 152 -7.42 -3.74 0.98
CA PHE A 152 -7.41 -4.34 -0.33
C PHE A 152 -6.71 -5.68 -0.25
N CYS A 153 -6.83 -6.47 -1.30
CA CYS A 153 -6.18 -7.76 -1.40
C CYS A 153 -4.68 -7.64 -1.71
N LEU A 154 -3.83 -8.14 -0.83
CA LEU A 154 -2.38 -8.08 -0.98
C LEU A 154 -1.88 -9.08 -2.04
N GLU A 155 -1.32 -8.57 -3.13
CA GLU A 155 -0.72 -9.41 -4.18
C GLU A 155 0.51 -8.81 -4.86
N ASP A 156 1.27 -9.66 -5.53
CA ASP A 156 2.42 -9.25 -6.34
C ASP A 156 1.96 -8.77 -7.74
N THR A 157 1.44 -7.55 -7.84
CA THR A 157 0.98 -6.98 -9.13
C THR A 157 2.09 -6.82 -10.16
N SER A 158 3.33 -6.56 -9.74
CA SER A 158 4.53 -6.53 -10.57
C SER A 158 5.77 -6.73 -9.71
N CYS A 159 6.92 -7.07 -10.29
CA CYS A 159 8.16 -7.23 -9.53
C CYS A 159 9.37 -6.72 -10.30
N ASP A 160 10.47 -6.48 -9.58
CA ASP A 160 11.75 -6.15 -10.15
C ASP A 160 12.24 -7.26 -11.13
N PRO A 161 13.07 -6.91 -12.14
CA PRO A 161 13.58 -7.89 -13.09
C PRO A 161 14.26 -9.08 -12.40
N GLY A 162 13.83 -10.30 -12.77
CA GLY A 162 14.34 -11.55 -12.20
C GLY A 162 13.61 -12.04 -10.95
N VAL A 163 12.71 -11.24 -10.36
CA VAL A 163 11.87 -11.64 -9.24
C VAL A 163 10.57 -12.24 -9.76
N ARG A 164 10.17 -13.41 -9.23
CA ARG A 164 8.91 -14.08 -9.58
C ARG A 164 7.81 -13.71 -8.59
N ARG A 165 6.62 -13.42 -9.12
CA ARG A 165 5.38 -13.26 -8.35
C ARG A 165 5.04 -14.56 -7.62
N ARG A 166 4.53 -14.47 -6.39
CA ARG A 166 4.12 -15.58 -5.52
C ARG A 166 2.71 -15.43 -4.97
N TYR A 167 2.29 -14.20 -4.69
CA TYR A 167 0.97 -13.90 -4.12
C TYR A 167 0.02 -13.40 -5.21
N ALA A 168 -1.20 -13.94 -5.20
CA ALA A 168 -2.25 -13.58 -6.13
C ALA A 168 -3.61 -13.76 -5.46
N CYS A 169 -4.42 -12.71 -5.48
CA CYS A 169 -5.76 -12.68 -4.91
C CYS A 169 -6.67 -13.76 -5.51
N THR A 170 -6.53 -13.97 -6.81
CA THR A 170 -7.26 -15.00 -7.58
C THR A 170 -6.87 -16.43 -7.22
N ALA A 171 -5.69 -16.64 -6.62
CA ALA A 171 -5.21 -17.93 -6.15
C ALA A 171 -5.45 -18.15 -4.64
N HIS A 172 -6.16 -17.23 -3.97
CA HIS A 172 -6.43 -17.24 -2.54
C HIS A 172 -5.16 -17.22 -1.66
N THR A 173 -4.03 -16.73 -2.19
CA THR A 173 -2.80 -16.51 -1.45
C THR A 173 -2.47 -15.03 -1.41
N GLN A 174 -2.42 -14.44 -0.21
CA GLN A 174 -2.18 -13.02 -0.02
C GLN A 174 -0.84 -12.75 0.64
N GLY A 175 -0.20 -11.67 0.19
CA GLY A 175 1.09 -11.20 0.66
C GLY A 175 1.77 -10.32 -0.38
N LEU A 176 2.90 -9.73 0.01
CA LEU A 176 3.75 -8.96 -0.89
C LEU A 176 5.20 -9.41 -0.72
N GLY A 177 5.76 -10.02 -1.76
CA GLY A 177 7.11 -10.58 -1.74
C GLY A 177 8.21 -9.51 -1.85
N PRO A 178 9.43 -9.77 -1.33
CA PRO A 178 10.59 -8.91 -1.54
C PRO A 178 10.84 -8.61 -3.02
N GLY A 179 11.01 -7.33 -3.35
CA GLY A 179 11.23 -6.86 -4.72
C GLY A 179 9.95 -6.81 -5.57
N CYS A 180 8.79 -7.14 -5.01
CA CYS A 180 7.50 -7.01 -5.67
C CYS A 180 6.76 -5.74 -5.23
N TYR A 181 5.76 -5.38 -6.02
CA TYR A 181 4.91 -4.20 -5.86
C TYR A 181 3.45 -4.63 -5.83
N ASP A 182 2.68 -4.02 -4.95
CA ASP A 182 1.23 -4.03 -4.97
C ASP A 182 0.74 -2.68 -5.52
N THR A 183 -0.11 -2.70 -6.54
CA THR A 183 -0.53 -1.51 -7.30
C THR A 183 -2.05 -1.44 -7.40
N TYR A 184 -2.63 -0.42 -6.74
CA TYR A 184 -4.02 -0.05 -6.87
C TYR A 184 -4.16 1.15 -7.80
N HIS A 185 -4.88 0.95 -8.89
CA HIS A 185 -5.17 2.01 -9.84
C HIS A 185 -6.27 2.94 -9.31
N ALA A 186 -6.19 4.23 -9.66
CA ALA A 186 -7.12 5.26 -9.21
C ALA A 186 -8.59 5.01 -9.61
N ASN A 187 -8.85 4.15 -10.58
CA ASN A 187 -10.19 3.78 -11.05
C ASN A 187 -10.82 2.64 -10.24
N ILE A 188 -10.07 1.98 -9.35
CA ILE A 188 -10.60 0.94 -8.47
C ILE A 188 -11.56 1.60 -7.46
N ASP A 189 -12.59 0.86 -7.06
CA ASP A 189 -13.51 1.32 -6.02
C ASP A 189 -12.78 1.48 -4.68
N CYS A 190 -13.21 2.44 -3.86
CA CYS A 190 -12.58 2.79 -2.58
C CYS A 190 -11.15 3.38 -2.69
N GLN A 191 -10.61 3.55 -3.90
CA GLN A 191 -9.31 4.20 -4.14
C GLN A 191 -9.46 5.73 -4.25
N TRP A 192 -10.00 6.36 -3.21
CA TRP A 192 -10.21 7.82 -3.14
C TRP A 192 -10.31 8.36 -1.72
N ILE A 193 -10.35 9.70 -1.61
CA ILE A 193 -10.95 10.40 -0.47
C ILE A 193 -12.22 11.10 -0.98
N ASP A 194 -13.33 10.93 -0.27
CA ASP A 194 -14.55 11.68 -0.55
C ASP A 194 -14.39 13.12 -0.03
N ILE A 195 -14.34 14.07 -0.96
CA ILE A 195 -14.12 15.49 -0.70
C ILE A 195 -15.38 16.32 -0.97
N THR A 196 -16.56 15.69 -0.96
CA THR A 196 -17.84 16.37 -1.24
C THR A 196 -18.08 17.56 -0.31
N ASP A 197 -17.67 17.43 0.96
CA ASP A 197 -17.86 18.45 2.00
C ASP A 197 -16.63 19.38 2.16
N VAL A 198 -15.63 19.26 1.29
CA VAL A 198 -14.40 20.04 1.32
C VAL A 198 -14.50 21.21 0.34
N SER A 199 -14.22 22.42 0.81
CA SER A 199 -14.16 23.62 -0.03
C SER A 199 -12.92 23.63 -0.95
N PRO A 200 -12.90 24.43 -2.03
CA PRO A 200 -11.67 24.70 -2.76
C PRO A 200 -10.59 25.33 -1.86
N GLY A 201 -9.33 24.95 -2.07
CA GLY A 201 -8.23 25.37 -1.21
C GLY A 201 -6.91 24.62 -1.47
N ASP A 202 -5.96 24.84 -0.56
CA ASP A 202 -4.65 24.18 -0.53
C ASP A 202 -4.60 23.15 0.60
N TYR A 203 -4.21 21.93 0.26
CA TYR A 203 -4.24 20.79 1.15
C TYR A 203 -2.95 19.96 1.06
N ILE A 204 -2.78 19.05 2.00
CA ILE A 204 -1.76 18.01 1.97
C ILE A 204 -2.47 16.66 1.96
N LEU A 205 -2.30 15.90 0.88
CA LEU A 205 -2.66 14.48 0.86
C LEU A 205 -1.57 13.71 1.60
N LYS A 206 -1.95 12.99 2.64
CA LYS A 206 -1.07 12.11 3.41
C LYS A 206 -1.54 10.67 3.24
N VAL A 207 -0.70 9.84 2.64
CA VAL A 207 -0.90 8.39 2.50
C VAL A 207 0.06 7.68 3.43
N THR A 208 -0.44 6.81 4.30
CA THR A 208 0.38 6.02 5.24
C THR A 208 0.13 4.55 5.01
N VAL A 209 1.19 3.78 4.72
CA VAL A 209 1.12 2.31 4.62
C VAL A 209 1.44 1.68 5.99
N ASN A 210 0.78 0.55 6.29
CA ASN A 210 0.87 -0.10 7.61
C ASN A 210 0.76 0.87 8.82
N PRO A 211 -0.26 1.76 8.85
CA PRO A 211 -0.34 2.85 9.83
C PRO A 211 -0.53 2.39 11.29
N GLY A 212 -0.97 1.14 11.48
CA GLY A 212 -1.18 0.54 12.80
C GLY A 212 0.00 -0.27 13.31
N PHE A 213 1.12 -0.34 12.56
CA PHE A 213 2.27 -1.21 12.87
C PHE A 213 1.85 -2.66 13.12
N GLN A 214 0.84 -3.13 12.38
CA GLN A 214 0.25 -4.46 12.59
C GLN A 214 1.23 -5.56 12.16
N VAL A 215 1.99 -5.31 11.10
CA VAL A 215 3.09 -6.15 10.63
C VAL A 215 4.41 -5.45 10.99
N GLN A 216 5.39 -6.20 11.49
CA GLN A 216 6.71 -5.65 11.79
C GLN A 216 7.48 -5.42 10.50
N GLU A 217 8.12 -4.25 10.38
CA GLU A 217 8.95 -3.87 9.23
C GLU A 217 10.37 -3.51 9.69
N SER A 218 11.35 -3.58 8.79
CA SER A 218 12.73 -3.16 9.11
C SER A 218 12.89 -1.64 9.21
N ASP A 219 12.05 -0.88 8.52
CA ASP A 219 11.99 0.57 8.57
C ASP A 219 10.52 1.00 8.53
N PHE A 220 10.16 1.98 9.35
CA PHE A 220 8.83 2.60 9.35
C PHE A 220 8.91 4.09 8.99
N SER A 221 10.11 4.66 8.88
CA SER A 221 10.35 6.08 8.60
C SER A 221 10.07 6.46 7.14
N ASN A 222 9.83 5.47 6.29
CA ASN A 222 9.53 5.60 4.87
C ASN A 222 8.07 5.23 4.52
N ASN A 223 7.22 4.94 5.51
CA ASN A 223 5.84 4.49 5.29
C ASN A 223 4.84 5.61 4.90
N VAL A 224 5.24 6.88 4.93
CA VAL A 224 4.33 8.00 4.70
C VAL A 224 4.73 8.78 3.45
N VAL A 225 3.78 8.96 2.54
CA VAL A 225 3.87 9.95 1.45
C VAL A 225 3.04 11.17 1.78
N ARG A 226 3.60 12.35 1.50
CA ARG A 226 2.88 13.62 1.52
C ARG A 226 2.97 14.30 0.14
N CYS A 227 1.84 14.78 -0.34
CA CYS A 227 1.70 15.53 -1.58
C CYS A 227 0.99 16.86 -1.30
N ASP A 228 1.47 17.95 -1.91
CA ASP A 228 0.75 19.20 -1.94
C ASP A 228 -0.42 19.07 -2.93
N ILE A 229 -1.61 19.48 -2.53
CA ILE A 229 -2.86 19.37 -3.29
C ILE A 229 -3.45 20.76 -3.48
N ARG A 230 -3.62 21.18 -4.73
CA ARG A 230 -4.40 22.38 -5.09
C ARG A 230 -5.77 21.95 -5.60
N TYR A 231 -6.84 22.31 -4.91
CA TYR A 231 -8.22 21.99 -5.29
C TYR A 231 -9.01 23.26 -5.64
N THR A 232 -9.60 23.32 -6.84
CA THR A 232 -10.33 24.50 -7.34
C THR A 232 -11.85 24.33 -7.38
N GLY A 233 -12.38 23.21 -6.90
CA GLY A 233 -13.80 22.84 -7.03
C GLY A 233 -14.09 21.95 -8.24
N SER A 234 -13.44 22.20 -9.37
CA SER A 234 -13.62 21.41 -10.60
C SER A 234 -12.36 20.66 -11.04
N TYR A 235 -11.21 20.97 -10.45
CA TYR A 235 -9.91 20.41 -10.82
C TYR A 235 -9.05 20.23 -9.57
N VAL A 236 -8.17 19.23 -9.63
CA VAL A 236 -7.14 18.99 -8.62
C VAL A 236 -5.78 18.85 -9.28
N GLN A 237 -4.75 19.36 -8.61
CA GLN A 237 -3.36 19.11 -8.94
C GLN A 237 -2.64 18.57 -7.72
N ALA A 238 -1.99 17.42 -7.88
CA ALA A 238 -1.02 16.91 -6.91
C ALA A 238 0.40 17.29 -7.36
N TYR A 239 1.22 17.80 -6.45
CA TYR A 239 2.60 18.16 -6.71
C TYR A 239 3.46 18.04 -5.45
N ASN A 240 4.79 18.12 -5.61
CA ASN A 240 5.77 17.95 -4.53
C ASN A 240 5.57 16.68 -3.68
N CYS A 241 5.05 15.61 -4.29
CA CYS A 241 4.88 14.32 -3.63
C CYS A 241 6.23 13.74 -3.20
N ARG A 242 6.35 13.40 -1.92
CA ARG A 242 7.58 12.85 -1.35
C ARG A 242 7.30 11.91 -0.18
N ILE A 243 8.22 10.99 0.04
CA ILE A 243 8.26 10.18 1.25
C ILE A 243 8.72 11.08 2.40
N THR A 244 8.09 10.91 3.56
CA THR A 244 8.36 11.70 4.77
C THR A 244 8.31 10.78 5.98
N GLY A 245 9.32 10.81 6.85
CA GLY A 245 9.31 10.14 8.16
C GLY A 245 8.89 11.06 9.28
#